data_AF-A0A812LHH0-F1
#
_entry.id   AF-A0A812LHH0-F1
#
_cell.length_a   1.000
_cell.length_b   1.000
_cell.length_c   1.000
_cell.angle_alpha   90.00
_cell.angle_beta   90.00
_cell.angle_gamma   90.00
#
_symmetry.space_group_name_H-M   'P 1'
#
loop_
_entity.id
_entity.type
_entity.pdbx_description
1 polymer ?
#
loop_
_entity_poly.entity_id
_entity_poly.type
_entity_poly.pdbx_seq_one_letter_code
_entity_poly.pdbx_strand_id
1 'polypeptide(L)'
;MALSVSSLLSSEAYEHRTCGMHRDLLAEVRVAMKALPDTEKAQELCQKVLGMLPGSNAAVLLSPAMGKPFAEASRGNDPTLIVWLLPDPADVDSKQTTFVKTGIENFEETFQAMYKLCPKP
;
A
#
# COMPACT_ATOMS: atom_id res chain seq x y z
N MET A 1 12.59 3.63 -10.44
CA MET A 1 12.47 2.17 -10.65
C MET A 1 11.04 1.82 -10.26
N ALA A 2 10.23 1.28 -11.16
CA ALA A 2 8.82 0.99 -10.82
C ALA A 2 8.76 -0.17 -9.82
N LEU A 3 8.04 0.00 -8.71
CA LEU A 3 7.88 -1.06 -7.72
C LEU A 3 6.88 -2.09 -8.24
N SER A 4 7.37 -3.30 -8.52
CA SER A 4 6.52 -4.43 -8.88
C SER A 4 6.14 -5.21 -7.62
N VAL A 5 4.85 -5.42 -7.40
CA VAL A 5 4.35 -6.25 -6.30
C VAL A 5 4.93 -7.66 -6.34
N SER A 6 5.05 -8.25 -7.54
CA SER A 6 5.62 -9.58 -7.71
C SER A 6 7.07 -9.62 -7.23
N SER A 7 7.85 -8.57 -7.50
CA SER A 7 9.23 -8.44 -7.02
C SER A 7 9.32 -8.23 -5.51
N LEU A 8 8.35 -7.52 -4.92
CA LEU A 8 8.28 -7.35 -3.47
C LEU A 8 7.97 -8.67 -2.75
N LEU A 9 7.02 -9.45 -3.28
CA LEU A 9 6.62 -10.73 -2.69
C LEU A 9 7.74 -11.79 -2.77
N SER A 10 8.59 -11.76 -3.80
CA SER A 10 9.70 -12.69 -3.95
C SER A 10 11.03 -12.21 -3.37
N SER A 11 11.07 -11.01 -2.80
CA SER A 11 12.30 -10.39 -2.30
C SER A 11 12.60 -10.77 -0.85
N GLU A 12 13.80 -11.29 -0.59
CA GLU A 12 14.30 -11.53 0.78
C GLU A 12 14.63 -10.23 1.54
N ALA A 13 14.73 -9.09 0.83
CA ALA A 13 14.98 -7.79 1.44
C ALA A 13 13.77 -7.21 2.19
N TYR A 14 12.58 -7.81 2.04
CA TYR A 14 11.36 -7.36 2.70
C TYR A 14 10.66 -8.53 3.36
N GLU A 15 10.26 -8.34 4.60
CA GLU A 15 9.21 -9.14 5.21
C GLU A 15 7.87 -8.49 4.96
N HIS A 16 6.81 -9.29 4.89
CA HIS A 16 5.48 -8.78 4.63
C HIS A 16 4.39 -9.44 5.46
N ARG A 17 3.35 -8.68 5.75
CA ARG A 17 2.15 -9.16 6.44
C ARG A 17 0.90 -8.64 5.76
N THR A 18 -0.05 -9.54 5.58
CA THR A 18 -1.32 -9.25 4.90
C THR A 18 -2.47 -9.26 5.90
N CYS A 19 -3.34 -8.27 5.81
CA CYS A 19 -4.59 -8.21 6.55
C CYS A 19 -5.74 -7.75 5.66
N GLY A 20 -6.98 -7.85 6.16
CA GLY A 20 -8.10 -7.13 5.54
C GLY A 20 -7.93 -5.62 5.71
N MET A 21 -8.46 -4.83 4.79
CA MET A 21 -8.46 -3.36 4.89
C MET A 21 -9.39 -2.88 6.00
N HIS A 22 -9.08 -1.71 6.59
CA HIS A 22 -10.05 -1.00 7.41
C HIS A 22 -11.23 -0.53 6.54
N ARG A 23 -12.44 -0.49 7.10
CA ARG A 23 -13.68 -0.15 6.35
C ARG A 23 -13.58 1.19 5.63
N ASP A 24 -13.02 2.21 6.30
CA ASP A 24 -12.96 3.56 5.75
C ASP A 24 -11.90 3.67 4.65
N LEU A 25 -10.76 2.97 4.79
CA LEU A 25 -9.78 2.85 3.71
C LEU A 25 -10.37 2.13 2.49
N LEU A 26 -11.11 1.05 2.74
CA LEU A 26 -11.77 0.29 1.68
C LEU A 26 -12.81 1.15 0.94
N ALA A 27 -13.55 2.00 1.65
CA ALA A 27 -14.48 2.95 1.02
C ALA A 27 -13.77 3.90 0.06
N GLU A 28 -12.61 4.43 0.43
CA GLU A 28 -11.81 5.30 -0.45
C GLU A 28 -11.22 4.53 -1.65
N VAL A 29 -10.73 3.31 -1.43
CA VAL A 29 -10.29 2.42 -2.52
C VAL A 29 -11.42 2.19 -3.53
N ARG A 30 -12.66 1.96 -3.08
CA ARG A 30 -13.82 1.79 -3.98
C ARG A 30 -14.09 3.03 -4.82
N VAL A 31 -13.98 4.21 -4.23
CA VAL A 31 -14.15 5.48 -4.97
C VAL A 31 -13.09 5.60 -6.06
N ALA A 32 -11.83 5.33 -5.73
CA ALA A 32 -10.73 5.33 -6.70
C ALA A 32 -10.93 4.29 -7.81
N MET A 33 -11.30 3.06 -7.46
CA MET A 33 -11.50 1.98 -8.45
C MET A 33 -12.66 2.26 -9.41
N LYS A 34 -13.75 2.89 -8.94
CA LYS A 34 -14.89 3.28 -9.79
C LYS A 34 -14.58 4.42 -10.76
N ALA A 35 -13.57 5.23 -10.46
CA ALA A 35 -13.16 6.34 -11.32
C ALA A 35 -12.30 5.88 -12.51
N LEU A 36 -11.75 4.66 -12.47
CA LEU A 36 -10.92 4.14 -13.54
C LEU A 36 -11.69 4.09 -14.88
N PRO A 37 -11.03 4.40 -16.01
CA PRO A 37 -9.58 4.51 -16.18
C PRO A 37 -8.96 5.85 -15.76
N ASP A 38 -9.74 6.81 -15.24
CA ASP A 38 -9.17 8.03 -14.67
C ASP A 38 -8.40 7.71 -13.38
N THR A 39 -7.09 7.89 -13.43
CA THR A 39 -6.17 7.53 -12.33
C THR A 39 -6.03 8.64 -11.30
N GLU A 40 -6.64 9.82 -11.47
CA GLU A 40 -6.47 10.95 -10.54
C GLU A 40 -6.88 10.57 -9.12
N LYS A 41 -8.04 9.93 -8.94
CA LYS A 41 -8.52 9.47 -7.63
C LYS A 41 -7.67 8.36 -7.02
N ALA A 42 -7.13 7.47 -7.85
CA ALA A 42 -6.19 6.45 -7.41
C ALA A 42 -4.87 7.08 -6.92
N GLN A 43 -4.39 8.09 -7.63
CA GLN A 43 -3.18 8.83 -7.28
C GLN A 43 -3.36 9.66 -6.00
N GLU A 44 -4.48 10.38 -5.85
CA GLU A 44 -4.86 11.09 -4.64
C GLU A 44 -4.86 10.17 -3.41
N LEU A 45 -5.46 8.98 -3.55
CA LEU A 45 -5.51 7.99 -2.47
C LEU A 45 -4.11 7.52 -2.08
N CYS A 46 -3.26 7.17 -3.05
CA CYS A 46 -1.88 6.77 -2.77
C CYS A 46 -1.10 7.87 -2.05
N GLN A 47 -1.24 9.14 -2.46
CA GLN A 47 -0.61 10.28 -1.81
C GLN A 47 -1.13 10.50 -0.38
N LYS A 48 -2.45 10.38 -0.18
CA LYS A 48 -3.08 10.49 1.15
C LYS A 48 -2.53 9.44 2.10
N VAL A 49 -2.52 8.17 1.68
CA VAL A 49 -2.01 7.06 2.50
C VAL A 49 -0.50 7.23 2.75
N LEU A 50 0.27 7.66 1.76
CA LEU A 50 1.71 7.93 1.91
C LEU A 50 1.99 9.01 2.98
N GLY A 51 1.14 10.04 3.05
CA GLY A 51 1.22 11.09 4.08
C GLY A 51 1.01 10.57 5.51
N MET A 52 0.41 9.40 5.66
CA MET A 52 0.22 8.74 6.96
C MET A 52 1.35 7.80 7.34
N LEU A 53 2.16 7.37 6.37
CA LEU A 53 3.25 6.43 6.61
C LEU A 53 4.43 7.13 7.32
N PRO A 54 4.96 6.55 8.41
CA PRO A 54 6.08 7.11 9.14
C PRO A 54 7.39 7.07 8.34
N GLY A 55 8.43 7.72 8.87
CA GLY A 55 9.79 7.69 8.34
C GLY A 55 10.03 8.61 7.13
N SER A 56 11.21 8.56 6.54
CA SER A 56 11.56 9.37 5.36
C SER A 56 11.49 8.58 4.04
N ASN A 57 11.48 7.25 4.10
CA ASN A 57 11.47 6.38 2.93
C ASN A 57 10.25 5.44 2.97
N ALA A 58 9.23 5.73 2.18
CA ALA A 58 8.01 4.93 2.15
C ALA A 58 7.35 4.94 0.77
N ALA A 59 6.53 3.92 0.48
CA ALA A 59 5.74 3.86 -0.75
C ALA A 59 4.35 3.26 -0.52
N VAL A 60 3.41 3.64 -1.38
CA VAL A 60 2.06 3.09 -1.45
C VAL A 60 1.77 2.68 -2.89
N LEU A 61 1.21 1.48 -3.04
CA LEU A 61 0.80 0.93 -4.32
C LEU A 61 -0.69 0.61 -4.28
N LEU A 62 -1.48 1.14 -5.21
CA LEU A 62 -2.81 0.63 -5.50
C LEU A 62 -2.70 -0.20 -6.78
N SER A 63 -2.75 -1.52 -6.64
CA SER A 63 -2.38 -2.43 -7.74
C SER A 63 -3.19 -3.72 -7.70
N PRO A 64 -3.54 -4.29 -8.87
CA PRO A 64 -4.03 -5.66 -8.92
C PRO A 64 -2.93 -6.64 -8.47
N ALA A 65 -3.31 -7.90 -8.24
CA ALA A 65 -2.38 -8.98 -7.88
C ALA A 65 -1.32 -9.23 -8.96
N MET A 66 -1.67 -9.01 -10.23
CA MET A 66 -0.77 -9.14 -11.37
C MET A 66 -0.97 -7.98 -12.34
N GLY A 67 0.14 -7.48 -12.88
CA GLY A 67 0.14 -6.37 -13.84
C GLY A 67 0.74 -5.09 -13.26
N LYS A 68 0.46 -3.97 -13.91
CA LYS A 68 0.94 -2.65 -13.49
C LYS A 68 0.05 -2.08 -12.38
N PRO A 69 0.61 -1.33 -11.41
CA PRO A 69 -0.19 -0.55 -10.48
C PRO A 69 -1.12 0.41 -11.21
N PHE A 70 -2.31 0.62 -10.64
CA PHE A 70 -3.24 1.67 -11.07
C PHE A 70 -2.70 3.04 -10.69
N ALA A 71 -2.09 3.14 -9.51
CA ALA A 71 -1.37 4.31 -9.04
C ALA A 71 -0.29 3.92 -8.03
N GLU A 72 0.72 4.78 -7.91
CA GLU A 72 1.78 4.65 -6.92
C GLU A 72 2.16 6.02 -6.36
N ALA A 73 2.54 6.06 -5.08
CA ALA A 73 3.13 7.24 -4.47
C ALA A 73 4.33 6.80 -3.64
N SER A 74 5.43 7.55 -3.69
CA SER A 74 6.62 7.25 -2.90
C SER A 74 7.27 8.53 -2.39
N ARG A 75 7.97 8.38 -1.26
CA ARG A 75 8.84 9.38 -0.65
C ARG A 75 10.21 8.73 -0.43
N GLY A 76 11.26 9.46 -0.77
CA GLY A 76 12.62 8.94 -0.74
C GLY A 76 12.94 8.01 -1.92
N ASN A 77 14.15 7.48 -1.94
CA ASN A 77 14.68 6.72 -3.09
C ASN A 77 14.72 5.20 -2.86
N ASP A 78 14.67 4.75 -1.60
CA ASP A 78 14.78 3.34 -1.20
C ASP A 78 13.78 3.06 -0.06
N PRO A 79 12.50 2.82 -0.39
CA PRO A 79 11.42 2.68 0.60
C PRO A 79 11.71 1.58 1.62
N THR A 80 11.75 1.92 2.90
CA THR A 80 11.89 0.92 3.98
C THR A 80 10.55 0.36 4.43
N LEU A 81 9.46 1.04 4.07
CA LEU A 81 8.08 0.68 4.35
C LEU A 81 7.24 0.82 3.08
N ILE A 82 6.53 -0.22 2.69
CA ILE A 82 5.64 -0.20 1.52
C ILE A 82 4.28 -0.72 1.93
N VAL A 83 3.22 -0.01 1.55
CA VAL A 83 1.84 -0.49 1.72
C VAL A 83 1.25 -0.76 0.35
N TRP A 84 0.85 -2.00 0.12
CA TRP A 84 0.13 -2.42 -1.06
C TRP A 84 -1.34 -2.59 -0.74
N LEU A 85 -2.18 -1.83 -1.45
CA LEU A 85 -3.62 -1.95 -1.47
C LEU A 85 -4.00 -2.83 -2.66
N LEU A 86 -4.46 -4.05 -2.37
CA LEU A 86 -4.99 -4.99 -3.34
C LEU A 86 -6.52 -4.85 -3.38
N PRO A 87 -7.09 -4.18 -4.39
CA PRO A 87 -8.53 -4.11 -4.57
C PRO A 87 -9.04 -5.45 -5.11
N ASP A 88 -10.11 -5.95 -4.50
CA ASP A 88 -10.91 -7.04 -5.08
C ASP A 88 -12.05 -6.42 -5.92
N PRO A 89 -12.18 -6.73 -7.22
CA PRO A 89 -13.25 -6.19 -8.06
C PRO A 89 -14.66 -6.54 -7.56
N ALA A 90 -14.81 -7.69 -6.90
CA ALA A 90 -16.05 -8.11 -6.26
C ALA A 90 -16.24 -7.52 -4.86
N ASP A 91 -15.23 -6.81 -4.35
CA ASP A 91 -15.24 -6.07 -3.09
C ASP A 91 -15.45 -6.94 -1.83
N VAL A 92 -15.24 -8.25 -1.97
CA VAL A 92 -15.41 -9.22 -0.87
C VAL A 92 -14.11 -9.40 -0.10
N ASP A 93 -12.97 -9.33 -0.78
CA ASP A 93 -11.68 -9.71 -0.17
C ASP A 93 -10.53 -8.75 -0.47
N SER A 94 -10.80 -7.45 -0.51
CA SER A 94 -9.73 -6.44 -0.66
C SER A 94 -8.74 -6.54 0.51
N LYS A 95 -7.44 -6.62 0.19
CA LYS A 95 -6.36 -6.83 1.16
C LYS A 95 -5.42 -5.64 1.24
N GLN A 96 -4.87 -5.43 2.42
CA GLN A 96 -3.70 -4.60 2.63
C GLN A 96 -2.51 -5.51 2.92
N THR A 97 -1.41 -5.33 2.20
CA THR A 97 -0.13 -5.97 2.50
C THR A 97 0.87 -4.90 2.88
N THR A 98 1.47 -5.02 4.05
CA THR A 98 2.56 -4.14 4.49
C THR A 98 3.87 -4.88 4.25
N PHE A 99 4.84 -4.23 3.63
CA PHE A 99 6.20 -4.70 3.48
C PHE A 99 7.12 -3.81 4.31
N VAL A 100 8.02 -4.43 5.08
CA VAL A 100 9.01 -3.75 5.88
C VAL A 100 10.38 -4.32 5.52
N LYS A 101 11.33 -3.43 5.21
CA LYS A 101 12.69 -3.82 4.85
C LYS A 101 13.33 -4.57 6.02
N THR A 102 13.99 -5.68 5.73
CA THR A 102 14.64 -6.50 6.77
C THR A 102 15.80 -5.74 7.41
N GLY A 103 16.00 -5.97 8.71
CA GLY A 103 17.12 -5.37 9.46
C GLY A 103 16.96 -3.91 9.87
N ILE A 104 15.77 -3.30 9.71
CA ILE A 104 15.50 -1.96 10.25
C ILE A 104 15.17 -2.00 11.75
N GLU A 105 15.47 -0.91 12.46
CA GLU A 105 15.03 -0.71 13.85
C GLU A 105 13.50 -0.58 13.93
N ASN A 106 12.90 -0.97 15.06
CA ASN A 106 11.44 -0.89 15.30
C ASN A 106 10.58 -1.67 14.30
N PHE A 107 11.12 -2.75 13.77
CA PHE A 107 10.50 -3.60 12.77
C PHE A 107 9.08 -4.09 13.15
N GLU A 108 8.92 -4.65 14.35
CA GLU A 108 7.62 -5.17 14.82
C GLU A 108 6.62 -4.03 15.08
N GLU A 109 7.08 -2.94 15.70
CA GLU A 109 6.26 -1.75 15.95
C GLU A 109 5.74 -1.14 14.65
N THR A 110 6.55 -1.17 13.59
CA THR A 110 6.15 -0.71 12.25
C THR A 110 4.99 -1.54 11.72
N PHE A 111 5.04 -2.87 11.83
CA PHE A 111 3.91 -3.72 11.43
C PHE A 111 2.65 -3.46 12.27
N GLN A 112 2.79 -3.32 13.58
CA GLN A 112 1.66 -3.04 14.46
C GLN A 112 1.00 -1.69 14.14
N ALA A 113 1.80 -0.65 13.90
CA ALA A 113 1.32 0.67 13.54
C ALA A 113 0.56 0.67 12.21
N MET A 114 0.97 -0.17 11.26
CA MET A 114 0.37 -0.25 9.92
C MET A 114 -0.79 -1.24 9.82
N TYR A 115 -1.03 -2.07 10.86
CA TYR A 115 -2.11 -3.05 10.85
C TYR A 115 -3.48 -2.39 10.72
N LYS A 116 -4.25 -2.76 9.68
CA LYS A 116 -5.56 -2.18 9.35
C LYS A 116 -5.53 -0.65 9.33
N LEU A 117 -4.74 -0.10 8.42
CA LEU A 117 -4.52 1.34 8.34
C LEU A 117 -5.85 2.08 8.19
N CYS A 118 -6.12 3.00 9.11
CA CYS A 118 -7.35 3.79 9.16
C CYS A 118 -7.03 5.22 8.72
N PRO A 119 -7.55 5.69 7.55
CA PRO A 119 -7.37 7.08 7.13
C PRO A 119 -7.99 7.98 8.19
N LYS A 120 -7.16 8.87 8.77
CA LYS A 120 -7.69 9.89 9.68
C LYS A 120 -8.60 10.84 8.88
N PRO A 121 -9.74 11.27 9.46
CA PRO A 121 -10.65 12.21 8.82
C PRO A 121 -9.99 13.56 8.53
#